data_AF-A0A7C7Y421-F1
#
_entry.id   AF-A0A7C7Y421-F1
#
_cell.length_a   1.000
_cell.length_b   1.000
_cell.length_c   1.000
_cell.angle_alpha   90.00
_cell.angle_beta   90.00
_cell.angle_gamma   90.00
#
_symmetry.space_group_name_H-M   'P 1'
#
loop_
_entity.id
_entity.type
_entity.pdbx_description
1 polymer ?
#
loop_
_entity_poly.entity_id
_entity_poly.type
_entity_poly.pdbx_seq_one_letter_code
_entity_poly.pdbx_strand_id
1 'polypeptide(L)' 'MRLRVLTLNVWGLPFGLTRHHDARMRAIGEAFAGSGAHVIALQEVWTQGARTLLGAAGRRAGYTAIWHREAAFGGSG' A
#
# COMPACT_ATOMS: atom_id res chain seq x y z
N MET A 1 15.33 -21.76 6.99
CA MET A 1 14.20 -21.09 6.30
C MET A 1 14.24 -19.60 6.64
N ARG A 2 14.10 -18.67 5.69
CA ARG A 2 14.21 -17.21 5.93
C ARG A 2 12.92 -16.51 5.51
N LEU A 3 12.24 -15.84 6.46
CA LEU A 3 11.09 -14.98 6.17
C LEU A 3 11.59 -13.58 5.78
N ARG A 4 11.05 -12.99 4.71
CA ARG A 4 11.35 -11.62 4.28
C ARG A 4 10.11 -10.76 4.46
N VAL A 5 10.23 -9.71 5.26
CA VAL A 5 9.13 -8.79 5.56
C VAL A 5 9.53 -7.40 5.11
N LEU A 6 8.63 -6.72 4.39
CA LEU A 6 8.77 -5.33 4.01
C LEU A 6 7.77 -4.50 4.83
N THR A 7 8.26 -3.44 5.44
CA THR A 7 7.41 -2.41 6.04
C THR A 7 7.68 -1.09 5.32
N LEU A 8 6.62 -0.34 5.03
CA LEU A 8 6.75 0.95 4.37
C LEU A 8 5.63 1.90 4.76
N ASN A 9 6.02 3.06 5.23
CA ASN A 9 5.14 4.20 5.34
C ASN A 9 5.01 4.87 3.96
N VAL A 10 3.80 4.89 3.40
CA VAL A 10 3.58 5.34 2.02
C VAL A 10 3.18 6.82 1.90
N TRP A 11 2.86 7.48 3.01
CA TRP A 11 2.29 8.84 3.00
C TRP A 11 1.16 9.00 1.97
N GLY A 12 0.14 8.14 2.06
CA GLY A 12 -1.09 8.23 1.27
C GLY A 12 -2.01 9.31 1.83
N LEU A 13 -1.49 10.52 2.07
CA LEU A 13 -2.14 11.62 2.78
C LEU A 13 -3.30 12.23 1.95
N PRO A 14 -4.36 12.73 2.62
CA PRO A 14 -5.51 13.34 1.96
C PRO A 14 -5.29 14.82 1.55
N PHE A 15 -6.34 15.44 1.02
CA PHE A 15 -6.47 16.90 0.80
C PHE A 15 -5.41 17.56 -0.09
N GLY A 16 -4.81 16.81 -1.03
CA GLY A 16 -3.82 17.38 -1.94
C GLY A 16 -2.51 17.80 -1.27
N LEU A 17 -2.28 17.39 -0.01
CA LEU A 17 -1.03 17.67 0.73
C LEU A 17 0.21 17.07 0.04
N THR A 18 0.02 16.13 -0.89
CA THR A 18 1.07 15.50 -1.67
C THR A 18 0.79 15.72 -3.15
N ARG A 19 1.72 16.39 -3.84
CA ARG A 19 1.74 16.43 -5.32
C ARG A 19 1.89 15.02 -5.87
N HIS A 20 1.14 14.70 -6.92
CA HIS A 20 1.21 13.41 -7.63
C HIS A 20 0.91 12.17 -6.75
N HIS A 21 -0.02 12.28 -5.80
CA HIS A 21 -0.44 11.19 -4.91
C HIS A 21 -0.60 9.84 -5.65
N ASP A 22 -1.41 9.79 -6.70
CA ASP A 22 -1.71 8.55 -7.41
C ASP A 22 -0.49 7.97 -8.14
N ALA A 23 0.35 8.81 -8.74
CA ALA A 23 1.58 8.37 -9.40
C ALA A 23 2.53 7.72 -8.38
N ARG A 24 2.65 8.30 -7.18
CA ARG A 24 3.44 7.71 -6.10
C ARG A 24 2.90 6.37 -5.65
N MET A 25 1.58 6.24 -5.46
CA MET A 25 0.97 4.97 -5.04
C MET A 25 1.14 3.88 -6.09
N ARG A 26 1.06 4.23 -7.39
CA ARG A 26 1.35 3.29 -8.49
C ARG A 26 2.80 2.84 -8.47
N ALA A 27 3.75 3.78 -8.39
CA ALA A 27 5.18 3.46 -8.35
C ALA A 27 5.57 2.59 -7.14
N ILE A 28 5.00 2.86 -5.97
CA ILE A 28 5.18 2.01 -4.78
C ILE A 28 4.64 0.59 -5.05
N GLY A 29 3.43 0.49 -5.61
CA GLY A 29 2.82 -0.80 -5.92
C GLY A 29 3.60 -1.61 -6.96
N GLU A 30 4.21 -0.98 -7.95
CA GLU A 30 5.05 -1.63 -8.96
C GLU A 30 6.29 -2.30 -8.35
N ALA A 31 6.80 -1.77 -7.23
CA ALA A 31 7.95 -2.34 -6.53
C ALA A 31 7.63 -3.62 -5.75
N PHE A 32 6.36 -3.98 -5.53
CA PHE A 32 5.97 -5.11 -4.68
C PHE A 32 6.51 -6.45 -5.19
N ALA A 33 6.31 -6.76 -6.48
CA ALA A 33 6.77 -8.02 -7.06
C ALA A 33 8.31 -8.15 -7.04
N GLY A 34 9.03 -7.05 -7.27
CA GLY A 34 10.49 -7.03 -7.26
C GLY A 34 11.13 -7.02 -5.87
N SER A 35 10.36 -6.74 -4.81
CA SER A 35 10.89 -6.66 -3.45
C SER A 35 11.41 -8.00 -2.92
N GLY A 36 10.88 -9.12 -3.43
CA GLY A 36 11.12 -10.46 -2.91
C GLY A 36 10.65 -10.65 -1.46
N ALA A 37 9.77 -9.78 -0.95
CA ALA A 37 9.16 -9.92 0.35
C ALA A 37 8.06 -10.99 0.33
N HIS A 38 7.95 -11.76 1.41
CA HIS A 38 6.83 -12.69 1.61
C HIS A 38 5.63 -11.99 2.26
N VAL A 39 5.89 -10.96 3.07
CA VAL A 39 4.86 -10.17 3.76
C VAL A 39 5.17 -8.68 3.56
N ILE A 40 4.13 -7.90 3.26
CA ILE A 40 4.20 -6.44 3.11
C ILE A 40 3.21 -5.82 4.09
N ALA A 41 3.69 -4.94 4.97
CA ALA A 41 2.87 -4.16 5.90
C ALA A 41 3.05 -2.66 5.65
N LEU A 42 1.97 -1.98 5.27
CA LEU A 42 1.99 -0.58 4.85
C LEU A 42 1.40 0.33 5.93
N GLN A 43 2.04 1.46 6.20
CA GLN A 43 1.56 2.48 7.12
C GLN A 43 1.13 3.74 6.37
N GLU A 44 0.26 4.54 7.01
CA GLU A 44 -0.24 5.83 6.49
C GLU A 44 -0.93 5.75 5.13
N VAL A 45 -1.72 4.69 4.93
CA VAL A 45 -2.62 4.56 3.79
C VAL A 45 -3.95 5.25 4.13
N TRP A 46 -3.95 6.58 4.14
CA TRP A 46 -5.07 7.37 4.69
C TRP A 46 -6.28 7.48 3.77
N THR A 47 -6.08 7.38 2.45
CA THR A 47 -7.14 7.57 1.46
C THR A 47 -7.64 6.25 0.88
N GLN A 48 -8.94 6.18 0.56
CA GLN A 48 -9.52 5.05 -0.18
C GLN A 48 -8.82 4.83 -1.54
N GLY A 49 -8.41 5.92 -2.22
CA GLY A 49 -7.66 5.85 -3.46
C GLY A 49 -6.31 5.13 -3.30
N ALA A 50 -5.53 5.48 -2.27
CA ALA A 50 -4.28 4.80 -1.96
C ALA A 50 -4.51 3.32 -1.65
N ARG A 51 -5.51 3.00 -0.82
CA ARG A 51 -5.86 1.61 -0.50
C ARG A 51 -6.24 0.81 -1.76
N THR A 52 -7.06 1.38 -2.64
CA THR A 52 -7.47 0.71 -3.88
C THR A 52 -6.28 0.45 -4.79
N LEU A 53 -5.41 1.45 -4.99
CA LEU A 53 -4.23 1.34 -5.84
C LEU A 53 -3.23 0.30 -5.31
N LEU A 54 -2.88 0.39 -4.03
CA LEU A 54 -1.91 -0.51 -3.38
C LEU A 54 -2.47 -1.92 -3.23
N GLY A 55 -3.75 -2.07 -2.89
CA GLY A 55 -4.41 -3.38 -2.81
C GLY A 55 -4.49 -4.07 -4.17
N ALA A 56 -4.79 -3.33 -5.23
CA ALA A 56 -4.77 -3.86 -6.60
C ALA A 56 -3.35 -4.24 -7.03
N ALA A 57 -2.34 -3.45 -6.68
CA ALA A 57 -0.94 -3.77 -6.94
C ALA A 57 -0.49 -5.03 -6.20
N GLY A 58 -0.85 -5.18 -4.92
CA GLY A 58 -0.59 -6.38 -4.13
C GLY A 58 -1.16 -7.64 -4.79
N ARG A 59 -2.43 -7.59 -5.22
CA ARG A 59 -3.05 -8.71 -5.95
C ARG A 59 -2.34 -9.04 -7.26
N ARG A 60 -1.96 -8.03 -8.04
CA ARG A 60 -1.18 -8.25 -9.28
C ARG A 60 0.20 -8.85 -9.02
N ALA A 61 0.81 -8.56 -7.87
CA ALA A 61 2.08 -9.12 -7.44
C ALA A 61 1.95 -10.50 -6.75
N GLY A 62 0.75 -11.10 -6.71
CA GLY A 62 0.51 -12.43 -6.14
C GLY A 62 0.25 -12.46 -4.64
N TYR A 63 0.06 -11.30 -4.00
CA TYR A 63 -0.29 -11.22 -2.59
C TYR A 63 -1.81 -11.27 -2.37
N THR A 64 -2.23 -11.88 -1.26
CA THR A 64 -3.54 -11.66 -0.67
C THR A 64 -3.54 -10.34 0.08
N ALA A 65 -4.33 -9.37 -0.38
CA ALA A 65 -4.46 -8.08 0.29
C ALA A 65 -5.53 -8.13 1.39
N ILE A 66 -5.16 -7.83 2.64
CA ILE A 66 -6.03 -7.83 3.81
C ILE A 66 -6.09 -6.40 4.38
N TRP A 67 -7.27 -5.97 4.80
CA TRP A 67 -7.49 -4.66 5.42
C TRP A 67 -8.54 -4.79 6.53
N HIS A 68 -8.21 -4.32 7.74
CA HIS A 68 -9.04 -4.49 8.93
C HIS A 68 -10.29 -3.57 8.96
N ARG A 69 -10.33 -2.47 8.19
CA ARG A 69 -11.50 -1.57 8.19
C ARG A 69 -11.64 -0.80 6.88
N GLU A 70 -12.82 -0.84 6.26
CA GLU A 70 -13.24 0.12 5.23
C GLU A 70 -13.76 1.38 5.92
N ALA A 71 -12.91 2.39 6.02
CA ALA A 71 -13.27 3.71 6.50
C ALA A 71 -12.87 4.75 5.45
N ALA A 72 -13.68 5.79 5.32
CA ALA A 72 -13.46 6.86 4.34
C ALA A 72 -12.18 7.66 4.63
N PHE A 73 -11.79 7.75 5.91
CA PHE A 73 -10.60 8.42 6.40
C PHE A 73 -10.00 7.68 7.58
N GLY A 74 -8.71 7.37 7.47
CA GLY A 74 -7.98 6.68 8.53
C GLY A 74 -8.39 5.22 8.70
N GLY A 75 -7.42 4.41 9.12
CA GLY A 75 -7.58 2.98 9.33
C GLY A 75 -6.21 2.34 9.47
N SER A 76 -6.07 1.45 10.45
CA SER A 76 -4.94 0.53 10.54
C SER A 76 -5.26 -0.74 9.76
N GLY A 77 -4.27 -1.18 8.98
CA GLY A 77 -4.20 -2.51 8.37
C GLY A 77 -3.06 -3.28 9.02
#